data_AF-A0A968NY83-F1
#
_entry.id   AF-A0A968NY83-F1
#
_cell.length_a   1.000
_cell.length_b   1.000
_cell.length_c   1.000
_cell.angle_alpha   90.00
_cell.angle_beta   90.00
_cell.angle_gamma   90.00
#
_symmetry.space_group_name_H-M   'P 1'
#
loop_
_entity.id
_entity.type
_entity.pdbx_description
1 polymer ?
#
loop_
_entity_poly.entity_id
_entity_poly.type
_entity_poly.pdbx_seq_one_letter_code
_entity_poly.pdbx_strand_id
1 'polypeptide(L)'
;MRLKDSEIRSLRRALEPHLLGRPFRLYLFGSRVDNAKRGGDIDLLLEVETSLKGLLLDKKGRIKSDLGEAVGDQRVDLTICAREDMEEDPFLNSVASDAVLLFRG
;
A
#
# COMPACT_ATOMS: atom_id res chain seq x y z
N MET A 1 -10.44 6.94 -8.76
CA MET A 1 -9.06 6.74 -8.30
C MET A 1 -8.17 7.84 -8.84
N ARG A 2 -7.50 8.56 -7.93
CA ARG A 2 -6.60 9.69 -8.19
C ARG A 2 -5.13 9.27 -8.15
N LEU A 3 -4.80 8.21 -8.88
CA LEU A 3 -3.45 7.78 -9.21
C LEU A 3 -3.37 7.48 -10.70
N LYS A 4 -2.32 7.99 -11.35
CA LYS A 4 -2.02 7.73 -12.76
C LYS A 4 -1.33 6.38 -12.90
N ASP A 5 -1.48 5.73 -14.05
CA ASP A 5 -0.79 4.47 -14.34
C ASP A 5 0.74 4.57 -14.21
N SER A 6 1.31 5.74 -14.50
CA SER A 6 2.74 6.00 -14.30
C SER A 6 3.14 5.95 -12.83
N GLU A 7 2.31 6.50 -11.94
CA GLU A 7 2.55 6.48 -10.49
C GLU A 7 2.41 5.04 -9.96
N ILE A 8 1.41 4.29 -10.44
CA ILE A 8 1.24 2.87 -10.07
C ILE A 8 2.47 2.05 -10.49
N ARG A 9 3.01 2.27 -11.70
CA ARG A 9 4.24 1.62 -12.15
C ARG A 9 5.46 2.00 -11.30
N SER A 10 5.56 3.27 -10.88
CA SER A 10 6.63 3.72 -9.98
C SER A 10 6.52 3.08 -8.59
N LEU A 11 5.32 3.05 -8.00
CA LEU A 11 5.06 2.37 -6.72
C LEU A 11 5.48 0.90 -6.79
N ARG A 12 5.14 0.20 -7.88
CA ARG A 12 5.53 -1.19 -8.09
C ARG A 12 7.05 -1.38 -8.06
N ARG A 13 7.78 -0.59 -8.86
CA ARG A 13 9.25 -0.66 -8.95
C ARG A 13 9.94 -0.33 -7.63
N ALA A 14 9.38 0.60 -6.86
CA ALA A 14 9.91 0.98 -5.56
C ALA A 14 9.61 -0.07 -4.47
N LEU A 15 8.47 -0.75 -4.56
CA LEU A 15 8.04 -1.75 -3.56
C LEU A 15 8.72 -3.12 -3.73
N GLU A 16 8.77 -3.64 -4.95
CA GLU A 16 9.22 -5.01 -5.25
C GLU A 16 10.57 -5.41 -4.61
N PRO A 17 11.62 -4.55 -4.57
CA PRO A 17 12.89 -4.88 -3.94
C PRO A 17 12.78 -5.21 -2.44
N HIS A 18 11.78 -4.67 -1.73
CA HIS A 18 11.57 -4.93 -0.31
C HIS A 18 10.93 -6.28 -0.03
N LEU A 19 10.28 -6.87 -1.04
CA LEU A 19 9.42 -8.04 -0.87
C LEU A 19 10.15 -9.37 -1.10
N LEU A 20 11.41 -9.33 -1.51
CA LEU A 20 12.27 -10.51 -1.65
C LEU A 20 11.65 -11.62 -2.52
N GLY A 21 10.85 -11.23 -3.53
CA GLY A 21 10.15 -12.16 -4.42
C GLY A 21 9.00 -12.94 -3.76
N ARG A 22 8.54 -12.53 -2.57
CA ARG A 22 7.40 -13.13 -1.89
C ARG A 22 6.08 -12.56 -2.42
N PRO A 23 4.99 -13.35 -2.39
CA PRO A 23 3.69 -12.90 -2.85
C PRO A 23 3.17 -11.71 -2.05
N PHE A 24 2.51 -10.78 -2.75
CA PHE A 24 1.93 -9.60 -2.12
C PHE A 24 0.78 -9.01 -2.94
N ARG A 25 -0.02 -8.16 -2.29
CA ARG A 25 -1.02 -7.31 -2.95
C ARG A 25 -0.92 -5.90 -2.41
N LEU A 26 -0.87 -4.91 -3.31
CA LEU A 26 -0.91 -3.51 -2.95
C LEU A 26 -2.26 -2.92 -3.35
N TYR A 27 -2.95 -2.32 -2.39
CA TYR A 27 -4.22 -1.65 -2.58
C TYR A 27 -4.09 -0.15 -2.28
N LEU A 28 -4.90 0.65 -2.95
CA LEU A 28 -5.17 2.04 -2.60
C LEU A 28 -6.45 2.09 -1.78
N PHE A 29 -6.40 2.77 -0.64
CA PHE A 29 -7.60 3.06 0.14
C PHE A 29 -7.71 4.57 0.44
N GLY A 30 -8.68 4.93 1.27
CA GLY A 30 -8.81 6.29 1.77
C GLY A 30 -9.23 7.32 0.71
N SER A 31 -8.72 8.54 0.86
CA SER A 31 -9.29 9.70 0.15
C SER A 31 -9.08 9.66 -1.38
N ARG A 32 -8.07 8.94 -1.87
CA ARG A 32 -7.71 8.89 -3.30
C ARG A 32 -8.43 7.82 -4.10
N VAL A 33 -9.21 6.94 -3.45
CA VAL A 33 -10.12 6.02 -4.14
C VAL A 33 -11.17 6.80 -4.93
N ASP A 34 -11.71 7.85 -4.31
CA ASP A 34 -12.74 8.72 -4.89
C ASP A 34 -12.13 9.94 -5.62
N ASN A 35 -12.59 10.17 -6.86
CA ASN A 35 -12.17 11.30 -7.69
C ASN A 35 -12.83 12.63 -7.28
N ALA A 36 -13.96 12.60 -6.58
CA ALA A 36 -14.66 13.80 -6.14
C ALA A 36 -14.01 14.48 -4.92
N LYS A 37 -13.17 13.74 -4.17
CA LYS A 37 -12.44 14.25 -3.00
C LYS A 37 -11.20 15.05 -3.41
N ARG A 38 -10.89 16.13 -2.67
CA ARG A 38 -9.74 17.02 -2.92
C ARG A 38 -8.60 16.73 -1.94
N GLY A 39 -7.36 16.90 -2.40
CA GLY A 39 -6.16 16.74 -1.56
C GLY A 39 -5.93 15.31 -1.07
N GLY A 40 -5.06 15.15 -0.07
CA GLY A 40 -4.86 13.92 0.67
C GLY A 40 -3.55 13.17 0.37
N ASP A 41 -3.07 12.48 1.39
CA ASP A 41 -1.96 11.53 1.32
C ASP A 41 -2.35 10.33 0.44
N ILE A 42 -1.36 9.55 0.02
CA ILE A 42 -1.59 8.28 -0.69
C ILE A 42 -1.65 7.17 0.37
N ASP A 43 -2.86 6.73 0.71
CA ASP A 43 -3.10 5.67 1.69
C ASP A 43 -3.01 4.29 1.01
N LEU A 44 -1.99 3.50 1.33
CA LEU A 44 -1.71 2.19 0.73
C LEU A 44 -1.83 1.06 1.74
N LEU A 45 -2.53 0.00 1.37
CA LEU A 45 -2.59 -1.25 2.14
C LEU A 45 -1.75 -2.29 1.42
N LEU A 46 -0.75 -2.82 2.12
CA LEU A 46 0.14 -3.88 1.65
C LEU A 46 -0.21 -5.17 2.38
N GLU A 47 -0.85 -6.09 1.66
CA GLU A 47 -1.11 -7.46 2.11
C GLU A 47 0.08 -8.34 1.74
N VAL A 48 0.65 -9.01 2.74
CA VAL A 48 1.76 -9.95 2.60
C VAL A 48 1.52 -11.20 3.43
N GLU A 49 2.36 -12.22 3.26
CA GLU A 49 2.33 -13.37 4.17
C GLU A 49 2.81 -12.98 5.58
N THR A 50 2.23 -13.60 6.62
CA THR A 50 2.56 -13.35 8.04
C THR A 50 4.05 -13.43 8.34
N SER A 51 4.76 -14.37 7.71
CA SER A 51 6.22 -14.53 7.86
C SER A 51 7.04 -13.32 7.40
N LEU A 52 6.51 -12.51 6.47
CA LEU A 52 7.20 -11.32 5.93
C LEU A 52 6.79 -10.03 6.66
N LYS A 53 5.60 -9.99 7.26
CA LYS A 53 5.02 -8.81 7.92
C LYS A 53 5.99 -8.15 8.90
N GLY A 54 6.61 -8.94 9.80
CA GLY A 54 7.55 -8.41 10.80
C GLY A 54 8.73 -7.66 10.19
N LEU A 55 9.39 -8.26 9.18
CA LEU A 55 10.53 -7.64 8.48
C LEU A 55 10.14 -6.33 7.79
N LEU A 56 8.95 -6.27 7.20
CA LEU A 56 8.49 -5.06 6.51
C LEU A 56 8.04 -3.98 7.48
N LEU A 57 7.50 -4.34 8.65
CA LEU A 57 7.19 -3.39 9.71
C LEU A 57 8.46 -2.70 10.21
N ASP A 58 9.56 -3.43 10.41
CA ASP A 58 10.85 -2.87 10.81
C ASP A 58 11.41 -1.90 9.75
N LYS A 59 11.17 -2.17 8.47
CA LYS A 59 11.60 -1.34 7.34
C LYS A 59 10.57 -0.31 6.89
N LYS A 60 9.41 -0.23 7.54
CA LYS A 60 8.24 0.53 7.10
C LYS A 60 8.56 2.00 6.78
N GLY A 61 9.37 2.65 7.62
CA GLY A 61 9.77 4.04 7.39
C GLY A 61 10.55 4.23 6.08
N ARG A 62 11.47 3.32 5.78
CA ARG A 62 12.23 3.34 4.52
C ARG A 62 11.33 3.09 3.32
N ILE A 63 10.44 2.10 3.41
CA ILE A 63 9.49 1.79 2.33
C ILE A 63 8.60 3.00 2.05
N LYS A 64 8.07 3.67 3.09
CA LYS A 64 7.26 4.90 2.92
C LYS A 64 8.03 6.01 2.19
N SER A 65 9.30 6.22 2.52
CA SER A 65 10.15 7.20 1.84
C SER A 65 10.33 6.86 0.36
N ASP A 66 10.76 5.62 0.07
CA ASP A 66 11.02 5.17 -1.30
C ASP A 66 9.73 5.26 -2.16
N LEU A 67 8.57 4.90 -1.60
CA LEU A 67 7.29 5.02 -2.30
C LEU A 67 6.89 6.48 -2.56
N GLY A 68 7.06 7.37 -1.57
CA GLY A 68 6.73 8.78 -1.70
C GLY A 68 7.59 9.50 -2.74
N GLU A 69 8.89 9.22 -2.75
CA GLU A 69 9.84 9.71 -3.75
C GLU A 69 9.44 9.23 -5.17
N ALA A 70 9.07 7.95 -5.30
CA ALA A 70 8.72 7.34 -6.58
C ALA A 70 7.47 7.96 -7.26
N VAL A 71 6.59 8.59 -6.48
CA VAL A 71 5.38 9.27 -6.98
C VAL A 71 5.49 10.79 -6.94
N GLY A 72 6.70 11.34 -6.93
CA GLY A 72 6.93 12.79 -7.03
C GLY A 72 6.83 13.52 -5.70
N ASP A 73 7.46 12.98 -4.66
CA ASP A 73 7.56 13.56 -3.31
C ASP A 73 6.21 13.79 -2.63
N GLN A 74 5.27 12.87 -2.88
CA GLN A 74 3.98 12.88 -2.21
C GLN A 74 4.05 12.07 -0.93
N ARG A 75 3.37 12.56 0.12
CA ARG A 75 3.24 11.81 1.37
C ARG A 75 2.43 10.53 1.13
N VAL A 76 3.05 9.40 1.44
CA VAL A 76 2.45 8.07 1.42
C VAL A 76 2.22 7.63 2.86
N ASP A 77 1.04 7.13 3.17
CA ASP A 77 0.82 6.30 4.35
C ASP A 77 0.71 4.83 3.94
N LEU A 78 1.38 3.96 4.69
CA LEU A 78 1.47 2.55 4.37
C LEU A 78 0.95 1.76 5.55
N THR A 79 -0.05 0.93 5.33
CA THR A 79 -0.53 -0.07 6.29
C THR A 79 -0.08 -1.42 5.80
N ILE A 80 0.57 -2.20 6.66
CA ILE A 80 1.09 -3.53 6.32
C ILE A 80 0.32 -4.54 7.14
N CYS A 81 -0.31 -5.49 6.48
CA CYS A 81 -1.08 -6.55 7.11
C CYS A 81 -0.80 -7.90 6.46
N ALA A 82 -1.08 -8.95 7.21
CA ALA A 82 -1.30 -10.28 6.70
C ALA A 82 -2.79 -10.53 6.47
N ARG A 83 -3.12 -11.63 5.80
CA ARG A 83 -4.51 -11.96 5.48
C ARG A 83 -5.34 -12.11 6.75
N GLU A 84 -4.78 -12.74 7.76
CA GLU A 84 -5.41 -13.04 9.04
C GLU A 84 -5.76 -11.75 9.80
N ASP A 85 -4.93 -10.70 9.68
CA ASP A 85 -5.23 -9.41 10.31
C ASP A 85 -6.52 -8.77 9.76
N MET A 86 -6.85 -9.00 8.49
CA MET A 86 -8.08 -8.45 7.89
C MET A 86 -9.34 -9.17 8.37
N GLU A 87 -9.22 -10.38 8.91
CA GLU A 87 -10.33 -11.16 9.46
C GLU A 87 -10.56 -10.80 10.93
N GLU A 88 -9.49 -10.49 11.67
CA GLU A 88 -9.55 -10.20 13.10
C GLU A 88 -9.73 -8.71 13.45
N ASP A 89 -9.27 -7.79 12.59
CA ASP A 89 -9.36 -6.34 12.83
C ASP A 89 -10.52 -5.72 12.02
N PRO A 90 -11.61 -5.26 12.68
CA PRO A 90 -12.74 -4.63 12.01
C PRO A 90 -12.38 -3.38 11.21
N PHE A 91 -11.35 -2.65 11.62
CA PHE A 91 -10.87 -1.49 10.87
C PHE A 91 -10.18 -1.92 9.57
N LEU A 92 -9.28 -2.91 9.63
CA LEU A 92 -8.64 -3.44 8.41
C LEU A 92 -9.65 -4.10 7.47
N ASN A 93 -10.65 -4.79 8.03
CA ASN A 93 -11.73 -5.38 7.25
C ASN A 93 -12.53 -4.32 6.48
N SER A 94 -12.91 -3.24 7.17
CA SER A 94 -13.60 -2.08 6.58
C SER A 94 -12.76 -1.41 5.50
N VAL A 95 -11.48 -1.13 5.82
CA VAL A 95 -10.54 -0.53 4.86
C VAL A 95 -10.36 -1.40 3.62
N ALA A 96 -10.17 -2.71 3.79
CA ALA A 96 -9.96 -3.64 2.68
C ALA A 96 -11.21 -3.76 1.78
N SER A 97 -12.41 -3.63 2.35
CA SER A 97 -13.67 -3.68 1.59
C SER A 97 -13.84 -2.51 0.61
N ASP A 98 -13.34 -1.32 0.98
CA ASP A 98 -13.38 -0.12 0.13
C ASP A 98 -12.09 0.10 -0.68
N ALA A 99 -11.09 -0.77 -0.51
CA ALA A 99 -9.80 -0.63 -1.15
C ALA A 99 -9.82 -1.09 -2.62
N VAL A 100 -9.08 -0.37 -3.47
CA VAL A 100 -8.90 -0.70 -4.88
C VAL A 100 -7.55 -1.40 -5.05
N LEU A 101 -7.57 -2.63 -5.55
CA LEU A 101 -6.35 -3.36 -5.89
C LEU A 101 -5.59 -2.62 -7.00
N LEU A 102 -4.34 -2.22 -6.72
CA LEU A 102 -3.46 -1.60 -7.72
C LEU A 102 -2.72 -2.66 -8.52
N PHE A 103 -2.05 -3.59 -7.83
CA PHE A 103 -1.34 -4.72 -8.43
C PHE A 103 -1.01 -5.79 -7.40
N ARG A 104 -0.61 -6.96 -7.90
CA ARG A 104 -0.11 -8.11 -7.13
C ARG A 104 1.20 -8.62 -7.73
N GLY A 105 2.03 -9.24 -6.90
CA GLY A 105 3.25 -9.93 -7.32
C GLY A 105 3.45 -11.22 -6.55
#